data_AF-A0A7C8NRQ3-F1
#
_entry.id   AF-A0A7C8NRQ3-F1
#
_cell.length_a   1.000
_cell.length_b   1.000
_cell.length_c   1.000
_cell.angle_alpha   90.00
_cell.angle_beta   90.00
_cell.angle_gamma   90.00
#
_symmetry.space_group_name_H-M   'P 1'
#
loop_
_entity.id
_entity.type
_entity.pdbx_description
1 polymer ?
#
loop_
_entity_poly.entity_id
_entity_poly.type
_entity_poly.pdbx_seq_one_letter_code
_entity_poly.pdbx_strand_id
1 'polypeptide(L)'
;MSLVNLAHVCSHLQNAARARLGLTSIPYSKLHLALSVGLLKEGFISSVTTGSSSQPDADFTPPTQTTISTKRLWLGLKYYENEPVMSKLTLIGLGKDAGYVKGAEMGECIFVSTDRGIMELREAVKKMTGGQVLCRVR
;
A
#
# COMPACT_ATOMS: atom_id res chain seq x y z
N MET A 1 -0.06 -13.53 -8.47
CA MET A 1 0.21 -12.41 -7.53
C MET A 1 0.09 -12.94 -6.12
N SER A 2 1.12 -12.85 -5.28
CA SER A 2 1.10 -13.44 -3.94
C SER A 2 0.52 -12.46 -2.92
N LEU A 3 -0.68 -12.75 -2.39
CA LEU A 3 -1.27 -12.05 -1.24
C LEU A 3 -0.40 -12.16 0.03
N VAL A 4 0.44 -13.20 0.10
CA VAL A 4 1.42 -13.39 1.18
C VAL A 4 2.46 -12.27 1.18
N ASN A 5 2.95 -11.88 -0.01
CA ASN A 5 3.90 -10.76 -0.12
C ASN A 5 3.27 -9.44 0.31
N LEU A 6 1.98 -9.26 0.01
CA LEU A 6 1.24 -8.11 0.50
C LEU A 6 1.13 -8.12 2.03
N ALA A 7 0.91 -9.27 2.67
CA ALA A 7 0.89 -9.40 4.13
C ALA A 7 2.22 -8.97 4.78
N HIS A 8 3.35 -9.38 4.16
CA HIS A 8 4.67 -8.95 4.60
C HIS A 8 4.87 -7.44 4.45
N VAL A 9 4.45 -6.85 3.33
CA VAL A 9 4.49 -5.40 3.12
C VAL A 9 3.63 -4.66 4.13
N CYS A 10 2.41 -5.13 4.41
CA CYS A 10 1.55 -4.52 5.40
C CYS A 10 2.17 -4.54 6.80
N SER A 11 2.73 -5.68 7.20
CA SER A 11 3.40 -5.82 8.49
C SER A 11 4.66 -4.96 8.58
N HIS A 12 5.44 -4.89 7.49
CA HIS A 12 6.63 -4.06 7.41
C HIS A 12 6.31 -2.57 7.53
N LEU A 13 5.26 -2.08 6.85
CA LEU A 13 4.80 -0.69 6.96
C LEU A 13 4.36 -0.34 8.38
N GLN A 14 3.64 -1.24 9.06
CA GLN A 14 3.29 -1.03 10.47
C GLN A 14 4.53 -0.94 11.36
N ASN A 15 5.51 -1.83 11.16
CA ASN A 15 6.74 -1.81 11.93
C ASN A 15 7.54 -0.53 11.68
N ALA A 16 7.62 -0.07 10.43
CA ALA A 16 8.30 1.16 10.06
C ALA A 16 7.62 2.41 10.66
N ALA A 17 6.28 2.44 10.67
CA ALA A 17 5.50 3.51 11.29
C ALA A 17 5.70 3.54 12.82
N ARG A 18 5.67 2.39 13.48
CA ARG A 18 5.95 2.28 14.94
C ARG A 18 7.39 2.68 15.28
N ALA A 19 8.34 2.36 14.41
CA ALA A 19 9.74 2.75 14.56
C ALA A 19 10.01 4.22 14.19
N ARG A 20 8.99 4.99 13.79
CA ARG A 20 9.08 6.41 13.43
C ARG A 20 10.08 6.69 12.31
N LEU A 21 10.19 5.77 11.35
CA LEU A 21 11.02 5.97 10.17
C LEU A 21 10.38 6.98 9.23
N GLY A 22 11.13 7.97 8.75
CA GLY A 22 10.62 8.93 7.76
C GLY A 22 10.45 8.31 6.37
N LEU A 23 11.24 7.28 6.06
CA LEU A 23 11.31 6.64 4.75
C LEU A 23 11.49 5.13 4.92
N THR A 24 10.84 4.34 4.08
CA THR A 24 11.02 2.89 4.06
C THR A 24 10.98 2.33 2.63
N SER A 25 11.51 1.12 2.42
CA SER A 25 11.54 0.47 1.11
C SER A 25 10.78 -0.85 1.09
N ILE A 26 10.06 -1.11 0.01
CA ILE A 26 9.30 -2.36 -0.21
C ILE A 26 9.64 -2.98 -1.58
N PRO A 27 9.45 -4.29 -1.78
CA PRO A 27 9.68 -4.94 -3.07
C PRO A 27 8.83 -4.32 -4.18
N TYR A 28 9.42 -4.11 -5.36
CA TYR A 28 8.70 -3.61 -6.52
C TYR A 28 7.73 -4.65 -7.07
N SER A 29 6.45 -4.29 -7.20
CA SER A 29 5.40 -5.07 -7.85
C SER A 29 4.31 -4.13 -8.32
N LYS A 30 3.62 -4.47 -9.41
CA LYS A 30 2.46 -3.70 -9.91
C LYS A 30 1.39 -3.55 -8.82
N LEU A 31 1.16 -4.61 -8.03
CA LEU A 31 0.19 -4.60 -6.93
C LEU A 31 0.62 -3.63 -5.82
N HIS A 32 1.88 -3.69 -5.39
CA HIS A 32 2.39 -2.81 -4.34
C HIS A 32 2.40 -1.35 -4.79
N LEU A 33 2.77 -1.09 -6.04
CA LEU A 33 2.75 0.24 -6.63
C LEU A 33 1.33 0.81 -6.65
N ALA A 34 0.35 0.06 -7.16
CA ALA A 34 -1.04 0.51 -7.21
C ALA A 34 -1.61 0.78 -5.81
N LEU A 35 -1.32 -0.07 -4.83
CA LEU A 35 -1.70 0.17 -3.44
C LEU A 35 -1.02 1.42 -2.87
N SER A 36 0.28 1.59 -3.11
CA SER A 36 1.04 2.76 -2.63
C SER A 36 0.51 4.06 -3.23
N VAL A 37 0.17 4.07 -4.52
CA VAL A 37 -0.49 5.22 -5.16
C VAL A 37 -1.86 5.49 -4.52
N GLY A 38 -2.62 4.46 -4.20
CA GLY A 38 -3.87 4.59 -3.44
C GLY A 38 -3.66 5.22 -2.05
N LEU A 39 -2.67 4.74 -1.29
CA LEU A 39 -2.29 5.30 0.00
C LEU A 39 -1.85 6.77 -0.10
N LEU A 40 -1.14 7.12 -1.17
CA LEU A 40 -0.71 8.50 -1.43
C LEU A 40 -1.92 9.40 -1.72
N LYS A 41 -2.85 8.93 -2.57
CA LYS A 41 -4.07 9.63 -2.93
C LYS A 41 -4.96 9.92 -1.72
N GLU A 42 -5.13 8.93 -0.83
CA GLU A 42 -5.88 9.08 0.42
C GLU A 42 -5.09 9.82 1.51
N GLY A 43 -3.82 10.14 1.27
CA GLY A 43 -3.02 10.98 2.14
C GLY A 43 -2.30 10.27 3.30
N PHE A 44 -2.32 8.93 3.37
CA PHE A 44 -1.63 8.15 4.42
C PHE A 44 -0.09 8.21 4.33
N ILE A 45 0.46 8.35 3.13
CA ILE A 45 1.90 8.45 2.86
C ILE A 45 2.24 9.76 2.16
N SER A 46 3.50 10.22 2.26
CA SER A 46 3.97 11.50 1.72
C SER A 46 4.48 11.40 0.29
N SER A 47 5.16 10.31 -0.06
CA SER A 47 5.75 10.13 -1.37
C SER A 47 5.84 8.65 -1.75
N VAL A 48 5.87 8.40 -3.06
CA VAL A 48 6.13 7.08 -3.66
C VAL A 48 7.16 7.30 -4.75
N THR A 49 8.36 6.76 -4.57
CA THR A 49 9.46 6.89 -5.52
C THR A 49 10.04 5.51 -5.83
N THR A 50 10.50 5.28 -7.05
CA THR A 50 11.24 4.06 -7.38
C THR A 50 12.69 4.16 -6.91
N GLY A 51 13.34 3.05 -6.62
CA GLY A 51 14.75 3.05 -6.23
C GLY A 51 15.43 1.72 -6.40
N SER A 52 16.71 1.71 -6.08
CA SER A 52 17.46 0.47 -5.81
C SER A 52 17.17 -0.02 -4.38
N SER A 53 17.80 -1.13 -3.99
CA SER A 53 17.75 -1.63 -2.61
C SER A 53 18.37 -0.69 -1.59
N SER A 54 19.32 0.15 -1.99
CA SER A 54 20.07 1.01 -1.07
C SER A 54 19.51 2.42 -0.98
N GLN A 55 19.03 2.98 -2.09
CA GLN A 55 18.62 4.39 -2.16
C GLN A 55 17.45 4.60 -3.14
N PRO A 56 16.60 5.61 -2.88
CA PRO A 56 15.60 6.08 -3.84
C PRO A 56 16.29 6.71 -5.06
N ASP A 57 15.70 6.54 -6.24
CA ASP A 57 16.16 7.19 -7.46
C ASP A 57 15.75 8.67 -7.45
N ALA A 58 16.63 9.56 -7.93
CA ALA A 58 16.31 10.99 -8.07
C ALA A 58 15.29 11.21 -9.20
N ASP A 59 15.50 10.53 -10.33
CA ASP A 59 14.63 10.57 -11.50
C ASP A 59 13.91 9.23 -11.70
N PHE A 60 12.73 9.28 -12.31
CA PHE A 60 11.99 8.07 -12.65
C PHE A 60 12.73 7.25 -13.70
N THR A 61 13.20 6.06 -13.29
CA THR A 61 13.80 5.08 -14.19
C THR A 61 12.89 3.86 -14.32
N PRO A 62 12.42 3.53 -15.54
CA PRO A 62 11.55 2.38 -15.74
C PRO A 62 12.30 1.08 -15.41
N PRO A 63 11.59 0.04 -14.92
CA PRO A 63 12.21 -1.24 -14.60
C PRO A 63 12.61 -1.99 -15.88
N THR A 64 13.91 -2.14 -16.11
CA THR A 64 14.50 -2.97 -17.18
C THR A 64 14.75 -4.40 -16.68
N GLN A 65 14.88 -5.38 -17.58
CA GLN A 65 15.13 -6.79 -17.26
C GLN A 65 16.34 -7.01 -16.33
N THR A 66 17.38 -6.18 -16.44
CA THR A 66 18.58 -6.27 -15.61
C THR A 66 18.39 -5.67 -14.21
N THR A 67 17.50 -4.68 -14.07
CA THR A 67 17.32 -3.92 -12.82
C THR A 67 16.16 -4.45 -11.97
N ILE A 68 15.21 -5.19 -12.56
CA ILE A 68 13.97 -5.61 -11.90
C ILE A 68 14.18 -6.33 -10.55
N SER A 69 15.25 -7.11 -10.41
CA SER A 69 15.59 -7.85 -9.19
C SER A 69 16.01 -6.94 -8.03
N THR A 70 16.69 -5.83 -8.35
CA THR A 70 17.19 -4.85 -7.39
C THR A 70 16.21 -3.71 -7.12
N LYS A 71 15.18 -3.57 -7.96
CA LYS A 71 14.23 -2.46 -7.92
C LYS A 71 13.34 -2.54 -6.66
N ARG A 72 13.17 -1.41 -5.99
CA ARG A 72 12.32 -1.21 -4.81
C ARG A 72 11.41 0.00 -5.00
N LEU A 73 10.34 0.02 -4.20
CA LEU A 73 9.51 1.20 -4.01
C LEU A 73 9.89 1.82 -2.67
N TRP A 74 10.24 3.09 -2.69
CA TRP A 74 10.53 3.90 -1.52
C TRP A 74 9.28 4.71 -1.17
N LEU A 75 8.87 4.61 0.08
CA LEU A 75 7.64 5.18 0.61
C LEU A 75 7.98 6.14 1.73
N GLY A 76 7.54 7.39 1.60
CA GLY A 76 7.62 8.40 2.65
C GLY A 76 6.49 8.23 3.64
N LEU A 77 6.81 8.00 4.91
CA LEU A 77 5.81 7.85 5.97
C LEU A 77 5.45 9.22 6.55
N LYS A 78 4.16 9.44 6.82
CA LYS A 78 3.66 10.68 7.43
C LYS A 78 3.45 10.53 8.93
N TYR A 79 3.77 11.60 9.64
CA TYR A 79 3.55 11.74 11.08
C TYR A 79 2.91 13.11 11.34
N TYR A 80 1.97 13.14 12.27
CA TYR A 80 1.30 14.36 12.73
C TYR A 80 1.27 14.33 14.26
N GLU A 81 1.69 15.41 14.91
CA GLU A 81 1.74 15.50 16.39
C GLU A 81 2.44 14.31 17.06
N ASN A 82 3.55 13.83 16.46
CA ASN A 82 4.28 12.63 16.91
C ASN A 82 3.49 11.30 16.85
N GLU A 83 2.37 11.24 16.15
CA GLU A 83 1.64 10.01 15.86
C GLU A 83 1.72 9.67 14.35
N PRO A 84 1.88 8.39 13.97
CA PRO A 84 1.87 8.00 12.57
C PRO A 84 0.46 8.19 11.99
N VAL A 85 0.38 8.84 10.82
CA VAL A 85 -0.90 9.02 10.09
C VAL A 85 -1.48 7.67 9.68
N MET A 86 -0.62 6.69 9.41
CA MET A 86 -0.99 5.29 9.18
C MET A 86 -0.70 4.49 10.45
N SER A 87 -1.69 4.41 11.33
CA SER A 87 -1.61 3.74 12.62
C SER A 87 -1.77 2.22 12.50
N LYS A 88 -2.68 1.75 11.64
CA LYS A 88 -3.01 0.32 11.52
C LYS A 88 -3.26 -0.07 10.06
N LEU A 89 -2.65 -1.17 9.63
CA LEU A 89 -2.74 -1.67 8.25
C LEU A 89 -3.05 -3.18 8.25
N THR A 90 -4.32 -3.54 8.34
CA THR A 90 -4.74 -4.94 8.44
C THR A 90 -5.06 -5.54 7.07
N LEU A 91 -4.46 -6.67 6.76
CA LEU A 91 -4.82 -7.45 5.57
C LEU A 91 -6.12 -8.24 5.84
N ILE A 92 -7.02 -8.27 4.85
CA ILE A 92 -8.32 -8.95 4.92
C ILE A 92 -8.32 -10.16 3.99
N GLY A 93 -7.92 -9.99 2.73
CA GLY A 93 -7.89 -11.07 1.73
C GLY A 93 -6.60 -11.89 1.79
N LEU A 94 -6.60 -13.00 2.54
CA LEU A 94 -5.46 -13.94 2.68
C LEU A 94 -5.69 -15.29 1.97
N GLY A 95 -6.44 -15.29 0.86
CA GLY A 95 -6.78 -16.52 0.13
C GLY A 95 -7.76 -17.43 0.88
N LYS A 96 -8.38 -16.92 1.95
CA LYS A 96 -9.55 -17.51 2.63
C LYS A 96 -10.74 -16.58 2.44
N ASP A 97 -11.94 -17.12 2.52
CA ASP A 97 -13.16 -16.30 2.53
C ASP A 97 -13.12 -15.36 3.72
N ALA A 98 -13.08 -14.05 3.42
CA ALA A 98 -13.05 -13.00 4.43
C ALA A 98 -14.40 -12.81 5.13
N GLY A 99 -15.44 -13.56 4.73
CA GLY A 99 -16.80 -13.42 5.22
C GLY A 99 -17.35 -12.03 4.97
N TYR A 100 -18.25 -11.59 5.86
CA TYR A 100 -18.78 -10.23 5.83
C TYR A 100 -17.75 -9.24 6.39
N VAL A 101 -17.29 -8.31 5.54
CA VAL A 101 -16.41 -7.22 5.95
C VAL A 101 -17.26 -6.02 6.36
N LYS A 102 -17.20 -5.63 7.63
CA LYS A 102 -17.84 -4.39 8.13
C LYS A 102 -17.39 -3.19 7.29
N GLY A 103 -18.31 -2.26 7.03
CA GLY A 103 -18.00 -1.00 6.34
C GLY A 103 -16.87 -0.21 7.01
N ALA A 104 -16.25 0.69 6.24
CA ALA A 104 -15.21 1.58 6.74
C ALA A 104 -15.77 2.58 7.75
N GLU A 105 -15.08 2.73 8.88
CA GLU A 105 -15.39 3.76 9.87
C GLU A 105 -14.73 5.11 9.51
N MET A 106 -14.98 6.16 10.30
CA MET A 106 -14.36 7.46 10.08
C MET A 106 -12.84 7.37 10.21
N GLY A 107 -12.12 7.93 9.23
CA GLY A 107 -10.67 7.85 9.15
C GLY A 107 -10.13 6.49 8.67
N GLU A 108 -11.00 5.50 8.39
CA GLU A 108 -10.58 4.24 7.79
C GLU A 108 -10.79 4.25 6.27
N CYS A 109 -9.86 3.62 5.56
CA CYS A 109 -9.98 3.33 4.13
C CYS A 109 -9.83 1.83 3.89
N ILE A 110 -10.64 1.30 2.98
CA ILE A 110 -10.57 -0.12 2.58
C ILE A 110 -10.17 -0.14 1.11
N PHE A 111 -9.10 -0.87 0.79
CA PHE A 111 -8.65 -1.05 -0.59
C PHE A 111 -9.19 -2.35 -1.16
N VAL A 112 -9.71 -2.27 -2.38
CA VAL A 112 -10.32 -3.37 -3.12
C VAL A 112 -9.60 -3.54 -4.44
N SER A 113 -9.28 -4.79 -4.78
CA SER A 113 -8.78 -5.18 -6.10
C SER A 113 -9.97 -5.47 -7.01
N THR A 114 -10.24 -4.59 -7.96
CA THR A 114 -11.30 -4.77 -8.97
C THR A 114 -10.69 -5.13 -10.33
N ASP A 115 -11.55 -5.40 -11.31
CA ASP A 115 -11.22 -5.58 -12.72
C ASP A 115 -10.52 -4.35 -13.34
N ARG A 116 -10.76 -3.16 -12.78
CA ARG A 116 -10.19 -1.88 -13.23
C ARG A 116 -8.97 -1.43 -12.44
N GLY A 117 -8.46 -2.28 -11.54
CA GLY A 117 -7.28 -2.01 -10.72
C GLY A 117 -7.60 -1.89 -9.23
N ILE A 118 -6.60 -1.49 -8.45
CA ILE A 118 -6.76 -1.31 -6.99
C ILE A 118 -7.25 0.10 -6.72
N MET A 119 -8.33 0.21 -5.97
CA MET A 119 -8.90 1.50 -5.58
C MET A 119 -9.55 1.40 -4.19
N GLU A 120 -9.90 2.54 -3.64
CA GLU A 120 -10.60 2.63 -2.36
C GLU A 120 -12.07 2.18 -2.52
N LEU A 121 -12.67 1.67 -1.44
CA LEU A 121 -14.00 1.09 -1.43
C LEU A 121 -15.10 2.07 -1.89
N ARG A 122 -15.09 3.33 -1.47
CA ARG A 122 -16.05 4.36 -1.93
C ARG A 122 -15.85 4.64 -3.42
N GLU A 123 -14.62 4.64 -3.92
CA GLU A 123 -14.35 4.75 -5.37
C GLU A 123 -14.90 3.56 -6.15
N ALA A 124 -14.72 2.34 -5.63
CA ALA A 124 -15.25 1.12 -6.23
C ALA A 124 -16.79 1.11 -6.26
N VAL A 125 -17.44 1.54 -5.18
CA VAL A 125 -18.90 1.71 -5.09
C VAL A 125 -19.38 2.75 -6.10
N LYS A 126 -18.71 3.91 -6.20
CA LYS A 126 -19.07 4.97 -7.18
C LYS A 126 -18.98 4.47 -8.62
N LYS A 127 -18.04 3.57 -8.91
CA LYS A 127 -17.84 2.96 -10.23
C LYS A 127 -18.71 1.71 -10.46
N MET A 128 -19.51 1.31 -9.47
CA MET A 128 -20.31 0.08 -9.48
C MET A 128 -19.48 -1.17 -9.80
N THR A 129 -18.24 -1.23 -9.29
CA THR A 129 -17.32 -2.36 -9.49
C THR A 129 -17.07 -3.06 -8.17
N GLY A 130 -17.24 -4.38 -8.16
CA GLY A 130 -16.87 -5.24 -7.04
C GLY A 130 -15.43 -5.76 -7.17
N GLY A 131 -14.98 -6.50 -6.16
CA GLY A 131 -13.66 -7.09 -6.19
C GLY A 131 -13.24 -7.74 -4.88
N GLN A 132 -11.99 -8.18 -4.84
CA GLN A 132 -11.39 -8.75 -3.64
C GLN A 132 -10.97 -7.64 -2.68
N VAL A 133 -11.45 -7.68 -1.45
CA VAL A 133 -10.98 -6.77 -0.40
C VAL A 133 -9.54 -7.14 -0.03
N LEU A 134 -8.62 -6.19 -0.18
CA LEU A 134 -7.20 -6.40 0.08
C LEU A 134 -6.90 -6.10 1.54
N CYS A 135 -6.91 -4.83 1.91
CA CYS A 135 -6.53 -4.37 3.24
C CYS A 135 -7.41 -3.22 3.72
N ARG A 136 -7.40 -3.02 5.04
CA ARG A 136 -7.98 -1.90 5.74
C ARG A 136 -6.87 -1.09 6.39
N VAL A 137 -6.95 0.22 6.23
CA VAL A 137 -5.98 1.20 6.72
C VAL A 137 -6.69 2.17 7.65
N ARG A 138 -6.01 2.53 8.73
CA ARG A 138 -6.41 3.54 9.70
C ARG A 138 -5.18 4.36 10.07
#